data_AF-A0A645ENF4-F1
#
_entry.id   AF-A0A645ENF4-F1
#
_cell.length_a   1.000
_cell.length_b   1.000
_cell.length_c   1.000
_cell.angle_alpha   90.00
_cell.angle_beta   90.00
_cell.angle_gamma   90.00
#
_symmetry.space_group_name_H-M   'P 1'
#
loop_
_entity.id
_entity.type
_entity.pdbx_description
1 polymer ?
#
loop_
_entity_poly.entity_id
_entity_poly.type
_entity_poly.pdbx_seq_one_letter_code
_entity_poly.pdbx_strand_id
1 'polypeptide(L)'
;MPEFNRRLKDFEKFKAYYCGLCKAIKNNCGNIPRMSLNYDMTFLGILLDSLKEDTIISTREHCVVHPVQKKLFIIDNDALNYAAYCNVMLFYFKLLDNVQDDKSIKSKLSSVMLKYYLKKYFNNYKEITDFTRDKLQELYNMEKSAEKHTLDSLCHPFGELTAYLLSYTITDKVIKKHMQEFGYNLGKWIYVIDAFDDLQKDMENNKFNAISSVLNTDNLDYERFKEAIEARIEFTLLSCGRTCTYLLDKLPIKRNYDLLYNILQLGMIEKINKVFKRSVFENEKSL
;
A
#
# COMPACT_ATOMS: atom_id res chain seq x y z
N MET A 1 16.08 -24.98 10.51
CA MET A 1 14.75 -25.64 10.50
C MET A 1 13.65 -24.86 11.22
N PRO A 2 13.85 -24.23 12.40
CA PRO A 2 12.80 -23.46 13.09
C PRO A 2 12.33 -22.22 12.32
N GLU A 3 13.26 -21.51 11.68
CA GLU A 3 12.99 -20.28 10.94
C GLU A 3 12.17 -20.52 9.67
N PHE A 4 12.48 -21.59 8.93
CA PHE A 4 11.72 -22.02 7.74
C PHE A 4 10.25 -22.34 8.08
N ASN A 5 10.02 -23.09 9.16
CA ASN A 5 8.66 -23.39 9.62
C ASN A 5 7.90 -22.14 10.11
N ARG A 6 8.59 -21.13 10.64
CA ARG A 6 7.98 -19.85 11.01
C ARG A 6 7.56 -19.06 9.78
N ARG A 7 8.44 -18.94 8.77
CA ARG A 7 8.14 -18.28 7.49
C ARG A 7 6.96 -18.93 6.76
N LEU A 8 6.87 -20.27 6.76
CA LEU A 8 5.73 -20.99 6.19
C LEU A 8 4.40 -20.67 6.90
N LYS A 9 4.41 -20.64 8.25
CA LYS A 9 3.21 -20.29 9.03
C LYS A 9 2.76 -18.85 8.80
N ASP A 10 3.70 -17.92 8.74
CA ASP A 10 3.41 -16.51 8.46
C ASP A 10 2.84 -16.33 7.06
N PHE A 11 3.37 -17.07 6.09
CA PHE A 11 2.85 -17.09 4.73
C PHE A 11 1.42 -17.64 4.63
N GLU A 12 1.12 -18.74 5.32
CA GLU A 12 -0.25 -19.28 5.38
C GLU A 12 -1.22 -18.31 6.05
N LYS A 13 -0.81 -17.66 7.14
CA LYS A 13 -1.61 -16.61 7.81
C LYS A 13 -1.86 -15.44 6.86
N PHE A 14 -0.81 -14.91 6.23
CA PHE A 14 -0.95 -13.81 5.27
C PHE A 14 -1.91 -14.18 4.15
N LYS A 15 -1.77 -15.39 3.57
CA LYS A 15 -2.71 -15.90 2.55
C LYS A 15 -4.14 -16.01 3.06
N ALA A 16 -4.34 -16.36 4.33
CA ALA A 16 -5.67 -16.42 4.93
C ALA A 16 -6.32 -15.04 5.04
N TYR A 17 -5.56 -14.01 5.41
CA TYR A 17 -6.02 -12.61 5.39
C TYR A 17 -6.24 -12.12 3.96
N TYR A 18 -5.36 -12.43 3.01
CA TYR A 18 -5.52 -12.08 1.60
C TYR A 18 -6.81 -12.67 1.00
N CYS A 19 -7.07 -13.94 1.29
CA CYS A 19 -8.30 -14.62 0.89
C CYS A 19 -9.52 -14.03 1.62
N GLY A 20 -9.38 -13.71 2.90
CA GLY A 20 -10.39 -13.03 3.71
C GLY A 20 -10.77 -11.65 3.14
N LEU A 21 -9.78 -10.82 2.78
CA LEU A 21 -9.98 -9.53 2.13
C LEU A 21 -10.73 -9.70 0.80
N CYS A 22 -10.34 -10.67 -0.03
CA CYS A 22 -11.03 -10.96 -1.28
C CYS A 22 -12.51 -11.31 -1.07
N LYS A 23 -12.82 -12.03 0.02
CA LYS A 23 -14.20 -12.40 0.41
C LYS A 23 -14.94 -11.21 1.01
N ALA A 24 -14.28 -10.36 1.80
CA ALA A 24 -14.84 -9.11 2.30
C ALA A 24 -15.21 -8.17 1.14
N ILE A 25 -14.35 -8.01 0.13
CA ILE A 25 -14.66 -7.25 -1.09
C ILE A 25 -15.90 -7.84 -1.78
N LYS A 26 -15.96 -9.17 -1.93
CA LYS A 26 -17.12 -9.85 -2.52
C LYS A 26 -18.42 -9.55 -1.78
N ASN A 27 -18.40 -9.68 -0.46
CA ASN A 27 -19.59 -9.57 0.38
C ASN A 27 -20.10 -8.12 0.46
N ASN A 28 -19.19 -7.15 0.46
CA ASN A 28 -19.52 -5.74 0.60
C ASN A 28 -19.78 -5.03 -0.74
N CYS A 29 -19.09 -5.43 -1.80
CA CYS A 29 -19.06 -4.70 -3.08
C CYS A 29 -19.33 -5.60 -4.29
N GLY A 30 -19.54 -6.91 -4.12
CA GLY A 30 -19.77 -7.85 -5.21
C GLY A 30 -18.50 -8.39 -5.87
N ASN A 31 -18.66 -9.19 -6.94
CA ASN A 31 -17.54 -9.95 -7.52
C ASN A 31 -16.57 -9.10 -8.36
N ILE A 32 -17.07 -8.06 -9.04
CA ILE A 32 -16.25 -7.26 -9.97
C ILE A 32 -15.07 -6.60 -9.23
N PRO A 33 -15.27 -5.91 -8.09
CA PRO A 33 -14.16 -5.24 -7.41
C PRO A 33 -13.11 -6.20 -6.82
N ARG A 34 -13.33 -7.52 -6.81
CA ARG A 34 -12.30 -8.48 -6.35
C ARG A 34 -11.03 -8.44 -7.19
N MET A 35 -11.10 -7.93 -8.42
CA MET A 35 -9.92 -7.69 -9.26
C MET A 35 -8.97 -6.62 -8.70
N SER A 36 -9.44 -5.78 -7.78
CA SER A 36 -8.65 -4.72 -7.16
C SER A 36 -7.81 -5.19 -5.97
N LEU A 37 -7.94 -6.46 -5.57
CA LEU A 37 -7.27 -7.03 -4.42
C LEU A 37 -5.74 -6.84 -4.49
N ASN A 38 -5.15 -6.32 -3.42
CA ASN A 38 -3.70 -6.09 -3.33
C ASN A 38 -3.13 -6.44 -1.94
N TYR A 39 -1.79 -6.43 -1.84
CA TYR A 39 -1.08 -6.74 -0.62
C TYR A 39 -1.10 -5.60 0.41
N ASP A 40 -1.16 -4.35 -0.01
CA ASP A 40 -1.17 -3.19 0.88
C ASP A 40 -2.42 -3.18 1.78
N MET A 41 -3.58 -3.46 1.20
CA MET A 41 -4.84 -3.52 1.93
C MET A 41 -4.95 -4.81 2.75
N THR A 42 -4.26 -5.87 2.32
CA THR A 42 -4.10 -7.07 3.16
C THR A 42 -3.29 -6.75 4.40
N PHE A 43 -2.19 -6.01 4.26
CA PHE A 43 -1.38 -5.53 5.37
C PHE A 43 -2.20 -4.63 6.31
N LEU A 44 -2.95 -3.66 5.76
CA LEU A 44 -3.87 -2.81 6.55
C LEU A 44 -4.85 -3.65 7.38
N GLY A 45 -5.47 -4.65 6.74
CA GLY A 45 -6.40 -5.57 7.40
C GLY A 45 -5.74 -6.36 8.53
N ILE A 46 -4.55 -6.92 8.29
CA ILE A 46 -3.77 -7.64 9.31
C ILE A 46 -3.42 -6.70 10.47
N LEU A 47 -2.90 -5.50 10.17
CA LEU A 47 -2.45 -4.54 11.18
C LEU A 47 -3.59 -4.13 12.11
N LEU A 48 -4.72 -3.72 11.55
CA LEU A 48 -5.88 -3.29 12.34
C LEU A 48 -6.51 -4.44 13.12
N ASP A 49 -6.60 -5.64 12.54
CA ASP A 49 -7.08 -6.83 13.25
C ASP A 49 -6.17 -7.22 14.42
N SER A 50 -4.87 -6.96 14.26
CA SER A 50 -3.86 -7.29 15.26
C SER A 50 -3.92 -6.43 16.53
N LEU A 51 -4.67 -5.32 16.49
CA LEU A 51 -4.93 -4.44 17.63
C LEU A 51 -6.16 -4.85 18.45
N LYS A 52 -7.00 -5.75 17.92
CA LYS A 52 -8.25 -6.16 18.58
C LYS A 52 -8.03 -7.34 19.53
N GLU A 53 -8.96 -7.52 20.46
CA GLU A 53 -8.95 -8.62 21.46
C GLU A 53 -9.96 -9.75 21.13
N ASP A 54 -10.78 -9.58 20.10
CA ASP A 54 -11.78 -10.55 19.66
C ASP A 54 -11.17 -11.86 19.11
N THR A 55 -11.95 -12.93 19.06
CA THR A 55 -11.45 -14.20 18.50
C THR A 55 -11.41 -14.15 16.97
N ILE A 56 -10.33 -14.67 16.36
CA ILE A 56 -10.29 -14.83 14.90
C ILE A 56 -11.21 -15.97 14.49
N ILE A 57 -12.16 -15.67 13.62
CA ILE A 57 -13.00 -16.67 12.96
C ILE A 57 -12.37 -16.99 11.60
N SER A 58 -12.19 -18.27 11.32
CA SER A 58 -11.65 -18.73 10.04
C SER A 58 -12.42 -19.92 9.49
N THR A 59 -12.43 -20.05 8.16
CA THR A 59 -13.09 -21.14 7.44
C THR A 59 -12.20 -21.68 6.33
N ARG A 60 -12.41 -22.94 5.93
CA ARG A 60 -11.73 -23.57 4.78
C ARG A 60 -12.70 -23.83 3.64
N GLU A 61 -12.52 -23.10 2.55
CA GLU A 61 -13.43 -23.12 1.39
C GLU A 61 -12.65 -23.17 0.06
N HIS A 62 -13.34 -23.49 -1.03
CA HIS A 62 -12.76 -23.38 -2.37
C HIS A 62 -12.79 -21.93 -2.86
N CYS A 63 -11.71 -21.49 -3.50
CA CYS A 63 -11.66 -20.21 -4.19
C CYS A 63 -12.02 -20.42 -5.66
N VAL A 64 -12.79 -19.50 -6.27
CA VAL A 64 -13.12 -19.57 -7.71
C VAL A 64 -11.87 -19.62 -8.60
N VAL A 65 -10.79 -18.96 -8.18
CA VAL A 65 -9.48 -18.98 -8.87
C VAL A 65 -8.68 -20.25 -8.56
N HIS A 66 -8.94 -20.89 -7.41
CA HIS A 66 -8.24 -22.10 -6.97
C HIS A 66 -9.25 -23.19 -6.58
N PRO A 67 -9.95 -23.79 -7.55
CA PRO A 67 -11.05 -24.71 -7.28
C PRO A 67 -10.59 -26.07 -6.74
N VAL A 68 -9.32 -26.45 -6.91
CA VAL A 68 -8.80 -27.77 -6.54
C VAL A 68 -8.56 -27.90 -5.03
N GLN A 69 -7.90 -26.91 -4.42
CA GLN A 69 -7.51 -26.97 -3.01
C GLN A 69 -8.28 -25.95 -2.18
N LYS A 70 -8.82 -26.40 -1.04
CA LYS A 70 -9.42 -25.49 -0.06
C LYS A 70 -8.35 -24.53 0.46
N LYS A 71 -8.69 -23.25 0.52
CA LYS A 71 -7.86 -22.19 1.12
C LYS A 71 -8.47 -21.79 2.46
N LEU A 72 -7.63 -21.31 3.38
CA LEU A 72 -8.07 -20.72 4.63
C LEU A 72 -8.53 -19.28 4.35
N PHE A 73 -9.62 -18.86 4.99
CA PHE A 73 -10.15 -17.51 4.91
C PHE A 73 -10.37 -17.00 6.32
N ILE A 74 -9.87 -15.81 6.62
CA ILE A 74 -10.36 -15.04 7.77
C ILE A 74 -11.73 -14.45 7.38
N ILE A 75 -12.73 -14.63 8.24
CA ILE A 75 -14.11 -14.18 8.02
C ILE A 75 -14.61 -13.38 9.23
N ASP A 76 -15.77 -12.74 9.07
CA ASP A 76 -16.46 -11.98 10.14
C ASP A 76 -15.53 -11.02 10.87
N ASN A 77 -14.83 -10.19 10.08
CA ASN A 77 -13.74 -9.37 10.56
C ASN A 77 -13.88 -7.92 10.08
N ASP A 78 -14.16 -7.00 11.02
CA ASP A 78 -14.38 -5.60 10.63
C ASP A 78 -13.13 -4.90 10.10
N ALA A 79 -11.93 -5.35 10.50
CA ALA A 79 -10.69 -4.80 9.94
C ALA A 79 -10.55 -5.17 8.46
N LEU A 80 -10.94 -6.38 8.07
CA LEU A 80 -11.01 -6.79 6.66
C LEU A 80 -12.16 -6.11 5.90
N ASN A 81 -13.30 -5.86 6.53
CA ASN A 81 -14.38 -5.09 5.91
C ASN A 81 -13.94 -3.65 5.64
N TYR A 82 -13.24 -3.02 6.59
CA TYR A 82 -12.65 -1.70 6.43
C TYR A 82 -11.54 -1.69 5.36
N ALA A 83 -10.63 -2.66 5.38
CA ALA A 83 -9.60 -2.78 4.37
C ALA A 83 -10.19 -3.03 2.96
N ALA A 84 -11.28 -3.80 2.84
CA ALA A 84 -12.00 -3.97 1.57
C ALA A 84 -12.56 -2.64 1.06
N TYR A 85 -13.04 -1.79 1.96
CA TYR A 85 -13.47 -0.44 1.63
C TYR A 85 -12.34 0.40 1.06
N CYS A 86 -11.22 0.49 1.80
CA CYS A 86 -10.05 1.24 1.36
C CYS A 86 -9.52 0.72 0.02
N ASN A 87 -9.48 -0.60 -0.17
CA ASN A 87 -9.04 -1.26 -1.40
C ASN A 87 -9.86 -0.83 -2.61
N VAL A 88 -11.19 -0.94 -2.50
CA VAL A 88 -12.09 -0.60 -3.60
C VAL A 88 -12.11 0.91 -3.86
N MET A 89 -12.02 1.72 -2.82
CA MET A 89 -11.94 3.18 -2.91
C MET A 89 -10.66 3.65 -3.63
N LEU A 90 -9.48 3.17 -3.21
CA LEU A 90 -8.21 3.55 -3.83
C LEU A 90 -8.11 3.05 -5.27
N PHE A 91 -8.61 1.83 -5.54
CA PHE A 91 -8.70 1.33 -6.91
C PHE A 91 -9.62 2.18 -7.79
N TYR A 92 -10.74 2.64 -7.25
CA TYR A 92 -11.63 3.55 -7.95
C TYR A 92 -10.95 4.87 -8.29
N PHE A 93 -10.22 5.49 -7.35
CA PHE A 93 -9.48 6.73 -7.63
C PHE A 93 -8.34 6.52 -8.63
N LYS A 94 -7.61 5.40 -8.54
CA LYS A 94 -6.58 5.04 -9.54
C LYS A 94 -7.17 4.92 -10.95
N LEU A 95 -8.37 4.34 -11.08
CA LEU A 95 -9.05 4.27 -12.37
C LEU A 95 -9.50 5.65 -12.88
N LEU A 96 -9.90 6.56 -12.00
CA LEU A 96 -10.24 7.94 -12.39
C LEU A 96 -9.01 8.70 -12.89
N ASP A 97 -7.88 8.52 -12.23
CA ASP A 97 -6.61 9.16 -12.59
C ASP A 97 -6.12 8.69 -13.97
N ASN A 98 -6.11 7.37 -14.20
CA ASN A 98 -5.81 6.79 -15.51
C ASN A 98 -6.73 7.30 -16.64
N VAL A 99 -7.99 7.69 -16.34
CA VAL A 99 -8.88 8.30 -17.35
C VAL A 99 -8.45 9.71 -17.72
N GLN A 100 -7.99 10.46 -16.73
CA GLN A 100 -7.56 11.84 -16.89
C GLN A 100 -6.24 11.92 -17.67
N ASP A 101 -5.34 10.96 -17.45
CA ASP A 101 -4.00 10.96 -18.06
C ASP A 101 -3.96 10.28 -19.45
N ASP A 102 -4.54 9.10 -19.63
CA ASP A 102 -4.40 8.33 -20.88
C ASP A 102 -5.43 8.69 -21.98
N LYS A 103 -6.39 9.59 -21.71
CA LYS A 103 -7.51 9.98 -22.62
C LYS A 103 -8.23 8.81 -23.32
N SER A 104 -8.09 7.57 -22.86
CA SER A 104 -8.63 6.41 -23.55
C SER A 104 -10.14 6.30 -23.32
N ILE A 105 -10.91 6.06 -24.39
CA ILE A 105 -12.38 5.94 -24.31
C ILE A 105 -12.80 4.76 -23.41
N LYS A 106 -11.98 3.70 -23.36
CA LYS A 106 -12.23 2.50 -22.56
C LYS A 106 -12.13 2.79 -21.05
N SER A 107 -11.12 3.53 -20.61
CA SER A 107 -10.98 3.86 -19.19
C SER A 107 -12.14 4.73 -18.70
N LYS A 108 -12.64 5.65 -19.54
CA LYS A 108 -13.73 6.58 -19.19
C LYS A 108 -15.06 5.86 -18.93
N LEU A 109 -15.37 4.82 -19.70
CA LEU A 109 -16.60 4.02 -19.50
C LEU A 109 -16.52 3.19 -18.21
N SER A 110 -15.35 2.60 -17.92
CA SER A 110 -15.13 1.79 -16.72
C SER A 110 -15.28 2.60 -15.43
N SER A 111 -14.76 3.83 -15.38
CA SER A 111 -14.84 4.66 -14.17
C SER A 111 -16.26 5.15 -13.87
N VAL A 112 -17.06 5.48 -14.89
CA VAL A 112 -18.47 5.89 -14.74
C VAL A 112 -19.34 4.73 -14.27
N MET A 113 -19.19 3.55 -14.87
CA MET A 113 -19.93 2.35 -14.46
C MET A 113 -19.60 1.97 -13.00
N LEU A 114 -18.32 2.02 -12.64
CA LEU A 114 -17.86 1.68 -11.30
C LEU A 114 -18.34 2.72 -10.26
N LYS A 115 -18.36 4.02 -10.60
CA LYS A 115 -18.93 5.07 -9.74
C LYS A 115 -20.40 4.80 -9.43
N TYR A 116 -21.20 4.44 -10.44
CA TYR A 116 -22.61 4.14 -10.23
C TYR A 116 -22.80 2.87 -9.40
N TYR A 117 -22.04 1.83 -9.72
CA TYR A 117 -22.03 0.55 -9.00
C TYR A 117 -21.69 0.70 -7.52
N LEU A 118 -20.72 1.57 -7.19
CA LEU A 118 -20.21 1.75 -5.84
C LEU A 118 -20.81 2.95 -5.09
N LYS A 119 -21.76 3.69 -5.70
CA LYS A 119 -22.31 4.93 -5.11
C LYS A 119 -22.83 4.72 -3.68
N LYS A 120 -23.63 3.68 -3.47
CA LYS A 120 -24.19 3.35 -2.14
C LYS A 120 -23.08 2.92 -1.16
N TYR A 121 -22.05 2.24 -1.66
CA TYR A 121 -20.94 1.75 -0.85
C TYR A 121 -20.06 2.89 -0.33
N PHE A 122 -19.73 3.86 -1.18
CA PHE A 122 -18.92 5.02 -0.78
C PHE A 122 -19.64 5.95 0.19
N ASN A 123 -20.97 6.03 0.13
CA ASN A 123 -21.75 6.84 1.08
C ASN A 123 -21.60 6.38 2.54
N ASN A 124 -21.30 5.10 2.80
CA ASN A 124 -21.13 4.57 4.16
C ASN A 124 -19.87 5.12 4.87
N TYR A 125 -18.90 5.63 4.11
CA TYR A 125 -17.62 6.14 4.61
C TYR A 125 -17.26 7.44 3.87
N LYS A 126 -18.25 8.33 3.73
CA LYS A 126 -18.13 9.57 2.96
C LYS A 126 -16.94 10.42 3.39
N GLU A 127 -16.71 10.54 4.70
CA GLU A 127 -15.60 11.29 5.27
C GLU A 127 -14.24 10.80 4.72
N ILE A 128 -14.02 9.49 4.71
CA ILE A 128 -12.77 8.90 4.19
C ILE A 128 -12.67 9.06 2.68
N THR A 129 -13.78 8.87 1.95
CA THR A 129 -13.79 9.09 0.50
C THR A 129 -13.38 10.52 0.15
N ASP A 130 -13.93 11.49 0.87
CA ASP A 130 -13.69 12.91 0.61
C ASP A 130 -12.26 13.29 0.98
N PHE A 131 -11.78 12.89 2.16
CA PHE A 131 -10.38 13.09 2.56
C PHE A 131 -9.40 12.47 1.54
N THR A 132 -9.68 11.26 1.08
CA THR A 132 -8.86 10.58 0.06
C THR A 132 -8.84 11.35 -1.25
N ARG A 133 -10.01 11.79 -1.73
CA ARG A 133 -10.11 12.58 -2.96
C ARG A 133 -9.28 13.85 -2.85
N ASP A 134 -9.42 14.57 -1.74
CA ASP A 134 -8.79 15.85 -1.54
C ASP A 134 -7.26 15.70 -1.46
N LYS A 135 -6.76 14.67 -0.76
CA LYS A 135 -5.32 14.38 -0.68
C LYS A 135 -4.71 13.92 -2.00
N LEU A 136 -5.42 13.11 -2.78
CA LEU A 136 -4.97 12.72 -4.12
C LEU A 136 -4.97 13.92 -5.09
N GLN A 137 -5.96 14.81 -4.97
CA GLN A 137 -6.02 16.02 -5.78
C GLN A 137 -4.90 17.01 -5.40
N GLU A 138 -4.59 17.12 -4.11
CA GLU A 138 -3.45 17.89 -3.59
C GLU A 138 -2.14 17.34 -4.15
N LEU A 139 -1.91 16.02 -4.05
CA LEU A 139 -0.74 15.36 -4.61
C LEU A 139 -0.56 15.65 -6.10
N TYR A 140 -1.62 15.43 -6.88
CA TYR A 140 -1.62 15.68 -8.32
C TYR A 140 -1.27 17.13 -8.67
N ASN A 141 -1.77 18.10 -7.91
CA ASN A 141 -1.47 19.51 -8.13
C ASN A 141 -0.01 19.84 -7.80
N MET A 142 0.54 19.24 -6.74
CA MET A 142 1.95 19.43 -6.37
C MET A 142 2.89 18.81 -7.41
N GLU A 143 2.56 17.62 -7.93
CA GLU A 143 3.35 16.93 -8.96
C GLU A 143 3.42 17.72 -10.27
N LYS A 144 2.35 18.44 -10.64
CA LYS A 144 2.34 19.34 -11.81
C LYS A 144 3.31 20.51 -11.73
N SER A 145 3.73 20.89 -10.53
CA SER A 145 4.74 21.92 -10.31
C SER A 145 5.87 21.41 -9.42
N ALA A 146 6.27 20.14 -9.63
CA ALA A 146 7.25 19.45 -8.82
C ALA A 146 8.56 20.22 -8.64
N GLU A 147 8.97 21.01 -9.64
CA GLU A 147 10.17 21.86 -9.61
C GLU A 147 10.15 22.93 -8.49
N LYS A 148 8.98 23.23 -7.93
CA LYS A 148 8.80 24.18 -6.82
C LYS A 148 8.82 23.51 -5.44
N HIS A 149 8.98 22.19 -5.41
CA HIS A 149 8.85 21.38 -4.22
C HIS A 149 10.14 20.62 -3.92
N THR A 150 10.31 20.25 -2.66
CA THR A 150 11.28 19.22 -2.28
C THR A 150 10.63 17.85 -2.41
N LEU A 151 11.44 16.80 -2.56
CA LEU A 151 10.95 15.42 -2.59
C LEU A 151 10.16 15.12 -1.31
N ASP A 152 10.62 15.61 -0.15
CA ASP A 152 9.92 15.43 1.13
C ASP A 152 8.52 16.04 1.10
N SER A 153 8.40 17.26 0.55
CA SER A 153 7.10 17.92 0.45
C SER A 153 6.16 17.23 -0.53
N LEU A 154 6.65 16.68 -1.65
CA LEU A 154 5.81 15.89 -2.57
C LEU A 154 5.26 14.63 -1.90
N CYS A 155 6.00 14.04 -0.96
CA CYS A 155 5.54 12.85 -0.25
C CYS A 155 4.44 13.16 0.80
N HIS A 156 4.28 14.42 1.23
CA HIS A 156 3.38 14.77 2.34
C HIS A 156 1.93 14.34 2.11
N PRO A 157 1.27 14.67 0.98
CA PRO A 157 -0.15 14.35 0.82
C PRO A 157 -0.39 12.84 0.86
N PHE A 158 0.50 12.04 0.28
CA PHE A 158 0.40 10.58 0.30
C PHE A 158 0.70 10.02 1.69
N GLY A 159 1.69 10.56 2.40
CA GLY A 159 1.95 10.24 3.80
C GLY A 159 0.74 10.50 4.69
N GLU A 160 0.14 11.68 4.59
CA GLU A 160 -1.07 12.03 5.36
C GLU A 160 -2.28 11.16 4.98
N LEU A 161 -2.43 10.81 3.70
CA LEU A 161 -3.43 9.86 3.25
C LEU A 161 -3.25 8.51 3.95
N THR A 162 -2.06 7.92 3.87
CA THR A 162 -1.78 6.63 4.51
C THR A 162 -1.98 6.71 6.03
N ALA A 163 -1.49 7.77 6.69
CA ALA A 163 -1.72 8.02 8.12
C ALA A 163 -3.20 8.05 8.49
N TYR A 164 -4.03 8.71 7.70
CA TYR A 164 -5.46 8.82 7.95
C TYR A 164 -6.15 7.46 7.79
N LEU A 165 -5.88 6.73 6.69
CA LEU A 165 -6.46 5.40 6.46
C LEU A 165 -6.09 4.41 7.58
N LEU A 166 -4.85 4.43 8.05
CA LEU A 166 -4.38 3.52 9.08
C LEU A 166 -4.91 3.85 10.49
N SER A 167 -5.33 5.09 10.72
CA SER A 167 -5.75 5.57 12.04
C SER A 167 -7.25 5.85 12.16
N TYR A 168 -8.00 5.75 11.06
CA TYR A 168 -9.42 6.14 10.99
C TYR A 168 -10.29 5.41 12.02
N THR A 169 -10.12 4.10 12.13
CA THR A 169 -10.92 3.25 13.03
C THR A 169 -10.42 3.24 14.48
N ILE A 170 -9.32 3.95 14.77
CA ILE A 170 -8.69 3.97 16.09
C ILE A 170 -9.27 5.11 16.95
N THR A 171 -9.80 4.75 18.11
CA THR A 171 -10.44 5.68 19.05
C THR A 171 -9.51 6.13 20.17
N ASP A 172 -8.62 5.26 20.65
CA ASP A 172 -7.64 5.61 21.67
C ASP A 172 -6.64 6.64 21.12
N LYS A 173 -6.49 7.77 21.82
CA LYS A 173 -5.68 8.91 21.34
C LYS A 173 -4.19 8.58 21.21
N VAL A 174 -3.64 7.76 22.11
CA VAL A 174 -2.21 7.42 22.10
C VAL A 174 -1.92 6.46 20.96
N ILE A 175 -2.74 5.40 20.82
CA ILE A 175 -2.62 4.45 19.71
C ILE A 175 -2.83 5.18 18.38
N LYS A 176 -3.83 6.07 18.30
CA LYS A 176 -4.11 6.86 17.09
C LYS A 176 -2.89 7.69 16.67
N LYS A 177 -2.21 8.34 17.60
CA LYS A 177 -1.00 9.12 17.31
C LYS A 177 0.13 8.24 16.77
N HIS A 178 0.39 7.08 17.39
CA HIS A 178 1.39 6.14 16.88
C HIS A 178 1.01 5.63 15.48
N MET A 179 -0.28 5.33 15.24
CA MET A 179 -0.77 4.90 13.93
C MET A 179 -0.65 5.98 12.85
N GLN A 180 -0.89 7.24 13.21
CA GLN A 180 -0.71 8.36 12.28
C GLN A 180 0.76 8.52 11.89
N GLU A 181 1.67 8.50 12.86
CA GLU A 181 3.11 8.60 12.59
C GLU A 181 3.61 7.39 11.80
N PHE A 182 3.11 6.19 12.12
CA PHE A 182 3.42 4.96 11.41
C PHE A 182 2.97 5.05 9.94
N GLY A 183 1.70 5.40 9.72
CA GLY A 183 1.14 5.49 8.38
C GLY A 183 1.77 6.61 7.56
N TYR A 184 2.13 7.72 8.17
CA TYR A 184 2.82 8.82 7.51
C TYR A 184 4.19 8.38 6.97
N ASN A 185 5.00 7.70 7.80
CA ASN A 185 6.29 7.17 7.36
C ASN A 185 6.15 6.05 6.33
N LEU A 186 5.15 5.18 6.47
CA LEU A 186 4.88 4.13 5.49
C LEU A 186 4.47 4.73 4.13
N GLY A 187 3.60 5.74 4.11
CA GLY A 187 3.21 6.43 2.89
C GLY A 187 4.39 7.09 2.20
N LYS A 188 5.23 7.82 2.94
CA LYS A 188 6.49 8.37 2.39
C LYS A 188 7.39 7.29 1.80
N TRP A 189 7.54 6.17 2.49
CA TRP A 189 8.35 5.05 2.01
C TRP A 189 7.82 4.50 0.68
N ILE A 190 6.50 4.26 0.59
CA ILE A 190 5.84 3.76 -0.63
C ILE A 190 6.03 4.74 -1.80
N TYR A 191 5.77 6.03 -1.56
CA TYR A 191 5.89 7.04 -2.61
C TYR A 191 7.32 7.11 -3.18
N VAL A 192 8.33 7.11 -2.29
CA VAL A 192 9.74 7.21 -2.70
C VAL A 192 10.24 5.94 -3.38
N ILE A 193 9.89 4.75 -2.87
CA ILE A 193 10.37 3.50 -3.46
C ILE A 193 9.76 3.27 -4.84
N ASP A 194 8.48 3.60 -5.03
CA ASP A 194 7.80 3.46 -6.33
C ASP A 194 8.42 4.43 -7.34
N ALA A 195 8.63 5.69 -6.96
CA ALA A 195 9.31 6.66 -7.83
C ALA A 195 10.74 6.22 -8.18
N PHE A 196 11.48 5.56 -7.29
CA PHE A 196 12.82 5.07 -7.60
C PHE A 196 12.82 3.79 -8.46
N ASP A 197 11.86 2.87 -8.23
CA ASP A 197 11.70 1.64 -9.03
C ASP A 197 11.39 1.95 -10.50
N ASP A 198 10.52 2.95 -10.73
CA ASP A 198 10.14 3.39 -12.09
C ASP A 198 11.12 4.43 -12.70
N LEU A 199 12.10 4.94 -11.93
CA LEU A 199 12.97 6.06 -12.33
C LEU A 199 13.61 5.89 -13.72
N GLN A 200 14.19 4.71 -13.99
CA GLN A 200 14.84 4.43 -15.27
C GLN A 200 13.85 4.56 -16.43
N LYS A 201 12.73 3.86 -16.29
CA LYS A 201 11.70 3.75 -17.31
C LYS A 201 11.03 5.09 -17.55
N ASP A 202 10.79 5.88 -16.51
CA ASP A 202 10.15 7.18 -16.65
C ASP A 202 11.06 8.19 -17.33
N MET A 203 12.35 8.22 -16.98
CA MET A 203 13.34 9.06 -17.68
C MET A 203 13.45 8.68 -19.15
N GLU A 204 13.53 7.38 -19.48
CA GLU A 204 13.63 6.89 -20.86
C GLU A 204 12.37 7.22 -21.69
N ASN A 205 11.19 7.21 -21.07
CA ASN A 205 9.91 7.48 -21.75
C ASN A 205 9.45 8.94 -21.65
N ASN A 206 10.27 9.84 -21.08
CA ASN A 206 9.89 11.23 -20.77
C ASN A 206 8.56 11.34 -20.00
N LYS A 207 8.34 10.42 -19.05
CA LYS A 207 7.21 10.45 -18.13
C LYS A 207 7.57 11.21 -16.86
N PHE A 208 6.56 11.72 -16.18
CA PHE A 208 6.76 12.35 -14.89
C PHE A 208 7.32 11.33 -13.89
N ASN A 209 8.35 11.74 -13.16
CA ASN A 209 8.88 10.99 -12.02
C ASN A 209 9.35 11.98 -10.95
N ALA A 210 8.81 11.86 -9.74
CA ALA A 210 9.04 12.82 -8.67
C ALA A 210 10.53 13.01 -8.33
N ILE A 211 11.34 11.94 -8.41
CA ILE A 211 12.76 12.00 -8.08
C ILE A 211 13.52 12.79 -9.14
N SER A 212 13.36 12.46 -10.43
CA SER A 212 14.05 13.20 -11.49
C SER A 212 13.54 14.64 -11.61
N SER A 213 12.23 14.87 -11.47
CA SER A 213 11.64 16.21 -11.59
C SER A 213 12.12 17.18 -10.50
N VAL A 214 12.45 16.67 -9.30
CA VAL A 214 12.93 17.52 -8.20
C VAL A 214 14.44 17.57 -8.10
N LEU A 215 15.14 16.47 -8.37
CA LEU A 215 16.57 16.33 -8.05
C LEU A 215 17.47 16.40 -9.29
N ASN A 216 16.98 16.16 -10.51
CA ASN A 216 17.84 16.16 -11.71
C ASN A 216 17.96 17.56 -12.34
N THR A 217 18.51 18.52 -11.59
CA THR A 217 18.64 19.92 -12.04
C THR A 217 19.65 20.10 -13.17
N ASP A 218 20.62 19.19 -13.28
CA ASP A 218 21.71 19.25 -14.27
C ASP A 218 21.41 18.44 -15.54
N ASN A 219 20.19 17.89 -15.68
CA ASN A 219 19.77 17.04 -16.79
C ASN A 219 20.74 15.88 -17.08
N LEU A 220 21.21 15.22 -16.02
CA LEU A 220 22.06 14.04 -16.11
C LEU A 220 21.30 12.88 -16.76
N ASP A 221 22.03 12.04 -17.50
CA ASP A 221 21.54 10.72 -17.90
C ASP A 221 21.26 9.83 -16.68
N TYR A 222 20.47 8.77 -16.88
CA TYR A 222 20.01 7.90 -15.80
C TYR A 222 21.14 7.34 -14.93
N GLU A 223 22.23 6.85 -15.53
CA GLU A 223 23.30 6.19 -14.77
C GLU A 223 24.01 7.18 -13.86
N ARG A 224 24.38 8.36 -14.39
CA ARG A 224 25.03 9.41 -13.59
C ARG A 224 24.09 10.00 -12.54
N PHE A 225 22.81 10.16 -12.89
CA PHE A 225 21.81 10.67 -11.96
C PHE A 225 21.56 9.70 -10.80
N LYS A 226 21.38 8.41 -11.11
CA LYS A 226 21.20 7.35 -10.11
C LYS A 226 22.36 7.33 -9.13
N GLU A 227 23.60 7.30 -9.63
CA GLU A 227 24.79 7.31 -8.79
C GLU A 227 24.82 8.51 -7.82
N ALA A 228 24.40 9.69 -8.29
CA ALA A 228 24.38 10.91 -7.49
C ALA A 228 23.33 10.91 -6.36
N ILE A 229 22.21 10.23 -6.54
CA ILE A 229 21.05 10.28 -5.61
C ILE A 229 20.82 9.00 -4.81
N GLU A 230 21.44 7.88 -5.19
CA GLU A 230 21.19 6.56 -4.61
C GLU A 230 21.29 6.55 -3.08
N ALA A 231 22.39 7.04 -2.52
CA ALA A 231 22.61 7.05 -1.06
C ALA A 231 21.57 7.92 -0.32
N ARG A 232 21.12 9.03 -0.94
CA ARG A 232 20.11 9.91 -0.35
C ARG A 232 18.73 9.24 -0.32
N ILE A 233 18.36 8.57 -1.40
CA ILE A 233 17.08 7.84 -1.48
C ILE A 233 17.09 6.65 -0.52
N GLU A 234 18.18 5.89 -0.49
CA GLU A 234 18.33 4.78 0.46
C GLU A 234 18.21 5.26 1.91
N PHE A 235 18.91 6.33 2.29
CA PHE A 235 18.83 6.87 3.64
C PHE A 235 17.38 7.22 4.04
N THR A 236 16.63 7.81 3.11
CA THR A 236 15.21 8.16 3.31
C THR A 236 14.36 6.91 3.54
N LEU A 237 14.52 5.90 2.69
CA LEU A 237 13.78 4.64 2.77
C LEU A 237 14.10 3.88 4.07
N LEU A 238 15.38 3.75 4.43
CA LEU A 238 15.80 3.10 5.67
C LEU A 238 15.30 3.85 6.91
N SER A 239 15.29 5.19 6.87
CA SER A 239 14.77 6.00 7.97
C SER A 239 13.27 5.78 8.16
N CYS A 240 12.48 5.84 7.10
CA CYS A 240 11.04 5.56 7.17
C CYS A 240 10.75 4.13 7.65
N GLY A 241 11.43 3.12 7.09
CA GLY A 241 11.25 1.73 7.50
C GLY A 241 11.62 1.47 8.97
N ARG A 242 12.71 2.10 9.46
CA ARG A 242 13.10 2.04 10.87
C ARG A 242 12.04 2.67 11.77
N THR A 243 11.49 3.82 11.38
CA THR A 243 10.42 4.48 12.14
C THR A 243 9.16 3.63 12.19
N CYS A 244 8.74 3.01 11.07
CA CYS A 244 7.61 2.07 11.06
C CYS A 244 7.84 0.89 12.03
N THR A 245 9.03 0.28 11.99
CA THR A 245 9.38 -0.84 12.88
C THR A 245 9.39 -0.42 14.35
N TYR A 246 9.98 0.73 14.66
CA TYR A 246 9.98 1.29 16.01
C TYR A 246 8.57 1.56 16.54
N LEU A 247 7.68 2.12 15.71
CA LEU A 247 6.30 2.41 16.09
C LEU A 247 5.45 1.14 16.22
N LEU A 248 5.74 0.09 15.45
CA LEU A 248 5.09 -1.22 15.61
C LEU A 248 5.24 -1.72 17.05
N ASP A 249 6.42 -1.58 17.65
CA ASP A 249 6.72 -1.98 19.03
C ASP A 249 5.97 -1.17 20.09
N LYS A 250 5.47 0.02 19.71
CA LYS A 250 4.69 0.90 20.58
C LYS A 250 3.19 0.65 20.49
N LEU A 251 2.75 -0.16 19.53
CA LEU A 251 1.35 -0.53 19.38
C LEU A 251 1.02 -1.72 20.29
N PRO A 252 -0.18 -1.77 20.89
CA PRO A 252 -0.59 -2.89 21.74
C PRO A 252 -1.01 -4.11 20.90
N ILE A 253 -0.11 -4.59 20.04
CA ILE A 253 -0.36 -5.71 19.13
C ILE A 253 -0.56 -6.98 19.95
N LYS A 254 -1.74 -7.60 19.81
CA LYS A 254 -2.14 -8.79 20.55
C LYS A 254 -1.89 -10.10 19.79
N ARG A 255 -1.77 -10.02 18.46
CA ARG A 255 -1.57 -11.16 17.56
C ARG A 255 -0.79 -10.74 16.31
N ASN A 256 -0.27 -11.71 15.56
CA ASN A 256 0.44 -11.49 14.30
C ASN A 256 1.64 -10.53 14.35
N TYR A 257 2.20 -10.23 15.52
CA TYR A 257 3.37 -9.35 15.64
C TYR A 257 4.53 -9.83 14.77
N ASP A 258 4.89 -11.12 14.84
CA ASP A 258 5.96 -11.71 14.02
C ASP A 258 5.71 -11.52 12.52
N LEU A 259 4.46 -11.70 12.06
CA LEU A 259 4.08 -11.51 10.66
C LEU A 259 4.25 -10.05 10.23
N LEU A 260 3.74 -9.11 11.02
CA LEU A 260 3.86 -7.67 10.75
C LEU A 260 5.32 -7.22 10.77
N TYR A 261 6.08 -7.68 11.76
CA TYR A 261 7.51 -7.40 11.89
C TYR A 261 8.29 -7.94 10.69
N ASN A 262 8.01 -9.17 10.25
CA ASN A 262 8.65 -9.76 9.07
C ASN A 262 8.32 -9.01 7.79
N ILE A 263 7.07 -8.54 7.61
CA ILE A 263 6.70 -7.72 6.46
C ILE A 263 7.50 -6.41 6.44
N LEU A 264 7.59 -5.72 7.57
CA LEU A 264 8.31 -4.44 7.66
C LEU A 264 9.83 -4.63 7.55
N GLN A 265 10.40 -5.54 8.31
CA GLN A 265 11.85 -5.68 8.40
C GLN A 265 12.44 -6.43 7.22
N LEU A 266 11.86 -7.57 6.84
CA LEU A 266 12.39 -8.38 5.74
C LEU A 266 11.84 -7.89 4.40
N GLY A 267 10.53 -7.66 4.31
CA GLY A 267 9.88 -7.27 3.05
C GLY A 267 10.34 -5.91 2.52
N MET A 268 10.46 -4.89 3.39
CA MET A 268 10.92 -3.56 2.93
C MET A 268 12.39 -3.59 2.50
N ILE A 269 13.25 -4.30 3.24
CA ILE A 269 14.68 -4.44 2.89
C ILE A 269 14.85 -5.24 1.60
N GLU A 270 14.09 -6.32 1.41
CA GLU A 270 14.11 -7.09 0.17
C GLU A 270 13.68 -6.23 -1.03
N LYS A 271 12.61 -5.44 -0.89
CA LYS A 271 12.17 -4.50 -1.93
C LYS A 271 13.25 -3.47 -2.24
N ILE A 272 13.88 -2.86 -1.22
CA ILE A 272 15.01 -1.93 -1.42
C ILE A 272 16.13 -2.61 -2.19
N ASN A 273 16.58 -3.79 -1.77
CA ASN A 273 17.69 -4.48 -2.42
C ASN A 273 17.39 -4.84 -3.88
N LYS A 274 16.15 -5.26 -4.17
CA LYS A 274 15.68 -5.57 -5.53
C LYS A 274 15.69 -4.32 -6.42
N VAL A 275 15.12 -3.23 -5.92
CA VAL A 275 15.00 -1.95 -6.63
C VAL A 275 16.38 -1.33 -6.89
N PHE A 276 17.30 -1.45 -5.94
CA PHE A 276 18.68 -0.97 -6.07
C PHE A 276 19.57 -1.93 -6.88
N LYS A 277 19.01 -3.03 -7.42
CA LYS A 277 19.69 -4.06 -8.22
C LYS A 277 20.95 -4.62 -7.53
N ARG A 278 20.88 -4.82 -6.21
CA ARG A 278 22.00 -5.37 -5.44
C ARG A 278 22.12 -6.86 -5.73
N SER A 279 23.31 -7.28 -6.14
CA SER A 279 23.69 -8.59 -6.71
C SER A 279 23.41 -9.84 -5.85
N VAL A 280 22.76 -9.69 -4.70
CA VAL A 280 22.49 -10.80 -3.77
C VAL A 280 21.23 -11.61 -4.15
N PHE A 281 20.38 -11.11 -5.07
CA PHE A 281 19.07 -11.72 -5.35
C PHE A 281 18.83 -12.21 -6.78
N GLU A 282 19.86 -12.30 -7.64
CA GLU A 282 19.69 -12.88 -8.99
C GLU A 282 19.29 -14.37 -8.98
N ASN A 283 19.38 -15.06 -7.83
CA ASN A 283 19.14 -16.51 -7.72
C ASN A 283 17.99 -16.93 -6.80
N GLU A 284 17.22 -16.02 -6.19
CA GLU A 284 16.02 -16.41 -5.46
C GLU A 284 14.77 -16.12 -6.29
N LYS A 285 14.22 -17.18 -6.89
CA LYS A 285 12.87 -17.14 -7.47
C LYS A 285 11.91 -16.63 -6.39
N SER A 286 11.27 -15.51 -6.67
CA SER A 286 10.14 -14.98 -5.91
C SER A 286 9.18 -16.11 -5.56
N LEU A 287 8.90 -16.28 -4.27
CA LEU A 287 7.82 -17.12 -3.75
C LEU A 287 6.44 -16.51 -4.02
#